data_AF-A0AA88JE44-F1
#
_entry.id   AF-A0AA88JE44-F1
#
_cell.length_a   1.000
_cell.length_b   1.000
_cell.length_c   1.000
_cell.angle_alpha   90.00
_cell.angle_beta   90.00
_cell.angle_gamma   90.00
#
_symmetry.space_group_name_H-M   'P 1'
#
loop_
_entity.id
_entity.type
_entity.pdbx_description
1 polymer ?
#
loop_
_entity_poly.entity_id
_entity_poly.type
_entity_poly.pdbx_seq_one_letter_code
_entity_poly.pdbx_strand_id
1 'polypeptide(L)' 'MILPLTGQQYSDKVLENFVTIWKSFGIYTEAEEKVIEMFLQVFKDKNFPPGSSVLFTQSSSGSLTINQIYIYR' A
#
# COMPACT_ATOMS: atom_id res chain seq x y z
N MET A 1 6.17 -4.49 11.21
CA MET A 1 4.88 -4.68 11.89
C MET A 1 5.14 -5.10 13.32
N ILE A 2 4.40 -4.49 14.26
CA ILE A 2 4.47 -4.86 15.68
C ILE A 2 3.50 -6.01 15.95
N LEU A 3 2.26 -5.89 15.49
CA LEU A 3 1.24 -6.96 15.49
C LEU A 3 1.10 -7.56 14.08
N PRO A 4 0.70 -8.83 13.94
CA PRO A 4 0.49 -9.45 12.63
C PRO A 4 -0.63 -8.74 11.86
N LEU A 5 -0.43 -8.58 10.55
CA LEU A 5 -1.44 -8.08 9.62
C LEU A 5 -1.49 -8.95 8.38
N THR A 6 -2.69 -9.18 7.86
CA THR A 6 -2.86 -9.64 6.47
C THR A 6 -2.56 -8.49 5.51
N GLY A 7 -2.20 -8.83 4.28
CA GLY A 7 -2.01 -7.85 3.22
C GLY A 7 -3.27 -7.01 2.99
N GLN A 8 -4.44 -7.65 2.99
CA GLN A 8 -5.74 -6.99 2.87
C GLN A 8 -5.97 -5.95 3.98
N GLN A 9 -5.78 -6.33 5.25
CA GLN A 9 -5.94 -5.38 6.38
C GLN A 9 -5.02 -4.18 6.26
N TYR A 10 -3.77 -4.40 5.81
CA TYR A 10 -2.82 -3.32 5.61
C TYR A 10 -3.24 -2.43 4.43
N SER A 11 -3.56 -3.02 3.28
CA SER A 11 -3.86 -2.28 2.06
C SER A 11 -5.14 -1.48 2.18
N ASP A 12 -6.20 -2.03 2.78
CA ASP A 12 -7.47 -1.32 2.95
C ASP A 12 -7.29 -0.06 3.78
N LYS A 13 -6.49 -0.14 4.86
CA LYS A 13 -6.27 1.01 5.72
C LYS A 13 -5.45 2.11 5.04
N VAL A 14 -4.49 1.73 4.19
CA VAL A 14 -3.70 2.67 3.40
C VAL A 14 -4.58 3.34 2.32
N LEU A 15 -5.43 2.57 1.65
CA LEU A 15 -6.30 3.07 0.58
C LEU A 15 -7.42 3.98 1.08
N GLU A 16 -7.95 3.75 2.29
CA GLU A 16 -8.92 4.64 2.94
C GLU A 16 -8.38 6.09 3.01
N ASN A 17 -7.11 6.24 3.39
CA ASN A 17 -6.45 7.54 3.47
C ASN A 17 -6.22 8.13 2.07
N PHE A 18 -5.76 7.34 1.09
CA PHE A 18 -5.53 7.85 -0.27
C PHE A 18 -6.80 8.33 -0.94
N VAL A 19 -7.88 7.54 -0.90
CA VAL A 19 -9.17 7.90 -1.49
C VAL A 19 -9.72 9.18 -0.87
N THR A 20 -9.62 9.31 0.45
CA THR A 20 -10.06 10.53 1.16
C THR A 20 -9.29 11.76 0.67
N ILE A 21 -7.96 11.66 0.57
CA ILE A 21 -7.09 12.76 0.14
C ILE A 21 -7.35 13.11 -1.34
N TRP A 22 -7.38 12.13 -2.24
CA TRP A 22 -7.61 12.37 -3.67
C TRP A 22 -8.97 13.00 -3.95
N LYS A 23 -10.03 12.55 -3.25
CA LYS A 23 -11.35 13.19 -3.33
C LYS A 23 -11.31 14.62 -2.81
N SER A 24 -10.61 14.88 -1.71
CA SER A 24 -10.48 16.24 -1.16
C SER A 24 -9.74 17.21 -2.10
N PHE A 25 -8.81 16.70 -2.91
CA PHE A 25 -8.10 17.47 -3.93
C PHE A 25 -8.80 17.51 -5.29
N GLY A 26 -9.92 16.81 -5.46
CA GLY A 26 -10.64 16.75 -6.73
C GLY A 26 -9.89 16.00 -7.85
N ILE A 27 -8.95 15.12 -7.49
CA ILE A 27 -8.11 14.37 -8.44
C ILE A 27 -8.44 12.87 -8.48
N TYR A 28 -9.54 12.46 -7.85
CA TYR A 28 -9.98 11.06 -7.87
C TYR A 28 -10.66 10.73 -9.20
N THR A 29 -9.93 10.09 -10.11
CA THR A 29 -10.41 9.70 -11.45
C THR A 29 -10.31 8.19 -11.67
N GLU A 30 -10.69 7.72 -12.85
CA GLU A 30 -10.51 6.32 -13.28
C GLU A 30 -9.04 5.86 -13.22
N ALA A 31 -8.08 6.79 -13.34
CA ALA A 31 -6.66 6.46 -13.20
C ALA A 31 -6.33 6.05 -11.76
N GLU A 32 -6.82 6.79 -10.77
CA GLU A 32 -6.65 6.48 -9.36
C GLU A 32 -7.39 5.20 -8.97
N GLU A 33 -8.57 4.92 -9.56
CA GLU A 33 -9.28 3.65 -9.36
C GLU A 33 -8.43 2.45 -9.83
N LYS A 34 -7.79 2.53 -10.99
CA LYS A 34 -6.88 1.47 -11.47
C LYS A 34 -5.67 1.29 -10.55
N VAL A 35 -5.15 2.39 -9.99
CA VAL A 35 -4.05 2.32 -9.01
C VAL A 35 -4.49 1.60 -7.73
N ILE A 36 -5.72 1.83 -7.26
CA ILE A 36 -6.30 1.11 -6.10
C ILE A 36 -6.34 -0.39 -6.38
N GLU A 37 -6.89 -0.81 -7.52
CA GLU A 37 -6.96 -2.22 -7.90
C GLU A 37 -5.55 -2.85 -7.93
N MET A 38 -4.60 -2.17 -8.57
CA MET A 38 -3.22 -2.66 -8.67
C MET A 38 -2.54 -2.76 -7.30
N PHE A 39 -2.79 -1.78 -6.41
CA PHE A 39 -2.30 -1.79 -5.04
C PHE A 39 -2.88 -2.97 -4.25
N LEU A 40 -4.20 -3.20 -4.31
CA LEU A 40 -4.83 -4.35 -3.66
C LEU A 40 -4.24 -5.68 -4.15
N GLN A 41 -4.01 -5.82 -5.46
CA GLN A 41 -3.41 -7.04 -6.03
C GLN A 41 -2.00 -7.30 -5.50
N VAL A 42 -1.17 -6.26 -5.32
CA VAL A 42 0.18 -6.41 -4.75
C VAL A 42 0.16 -7.00 -3.34
N PHE A 43 -0.87 -6.67 -2.55
CA PHE A 43 -0.99 -7.10 -1.16
C PHE A 43 -1.85 -8.34 -0.96
N LYS A 44 -2.66 -8.76 -1.94
CA LYS A 44 -3.68 -9.82 -1.81
C LYS A 44 -3.21 -11.07 -1.08
N ASP A 45 -2.06 -11.62 -1.47
CA ASP A 45 -1.51 -12.88 -0.92
C ASP A 45 -0.39 -12.64 0.09
N LYS A 46 -0.20 -11.41 0.57
CA LYS A 46 0.84 -11.06 1.54
C LYS A 46 0.36 -11.27 2.97
N ASN A 47 1.28 -11.66 3.83
CA ASN A 47 1.11 -11.65 5.28
C ASN A 47 2.31 -10.96 5.91
N PHE A 48 2.04 -10.20 6.97
CA PHE A 48 3.01 -9.39 7.68
C PHE A 48 3.07 -9.83 9.14
N PRO A 49 3.84 -10.89 9.47
CA PRO A 49 4.06 -11.26 10.85
C PRO A 49 4.85 -10.16 11.60
N PRO A 50 4.91 -10.21 12.95
CA PRO A 50 5.79 -9.34 13.72
C PRO A 50 7.22 -9.35 13.15
N GLY A 51 7.83 -8.16 13.05
CA GLY A 51 9.18 -7.99 12.49
C GLY A 51 9.29 -7.91 10.95
N SER A 52 8.20 -8.15 10.21
CA SER A 52 8.14 -7.86 8.78
C SER A 52 8.06 -6.36 8.51
N SER A 53 8.50 -5.89 7.35
CA SER A 53 8.41 -4.49 6.94
C SER A 53 7.94 -4.37 5.49
N VAL A 54 7.18 -3.31 5.21
CA VAL A 54 6.85 -2.86 3.86
C VAL A 54 7.73 -1.65 3.56
N LEU A 55 8.47 -1.72 2.46
CA LEU A 55 9.33 -0.65 1.97
C LEU A 55 8.71 -0.02 0.73
N PHE A 56 8.49 1.29 0.80
CA PHE A 56 8.06 2.10 -0.33
C PHE A 56 9.25 2.90 -0.87
N THR A 57 9.45 2.84 -2.17
CA THR A 57 10.43 3.67 -2.88
C THR A 57 9.69 4.49 -3.92
N GLN A 58 9.78 5.81 -3.79
CA GLN A 58 9.19 6.76 -4.74
C GLN A 58 10.30 7.35 -5.60
N SER A 59 10.16 7.25 -6.93
CA SER A 59 11.05 7.94 -7.87
C SER A 59 10.58 9.37 -8.09
N SER A 60 11.50 10.24 -8.54
CA SER A 60 11.16 11.60 -8.97
C SER A 60 10.22 11.64 -10.17
N SER A 61 10.12 10.55 -10.93
CA SER A 61 9.17 10.39 -12.05
C SER A 61 7.76 9.97 -11.60
N GLY A 62 7.53 9.80 -10.30
CA GLY A 62 6.22 9.41 -9.74
C GLY A 62 5.95 7.90 -9.71
N SER A 63 6.96 7.05 -9.95
CA SER A 63 6.81 5.60 -9.81
C SER A 63 6.93 5.19 -8.34
N LEU A 64 6.05 4.29 -7.91
CA LEU A 64 6.08 3.69 -6.58
C LEU A 64 6.49 2.22 -6.69
N THR A 65 7.63 1.86 -6.11
CA THR A 65 8.05 0.47 -5.95
C THR A 65 7.75 0.01 -4.52
N ILE A 66 7.16 -1.18 -4.40
CA ILE A 66 6.74 -1.76 -3.11
C ILE A 66 7.51 -3.06 -2.90
N ASN A 67 8.20 -3.18 -1.77
CA ASN A 67 8.92 -4.38 -1.37
C ASN A 67 8.49 -4.84 0.03
N GLN A 68 8.51 -6.15 0.25
CA GLN A 68 8.41 -6.73 1.59
C GLN A 68 9.77 -7.27 2.00
N ILE A 69 10.20 -6.95 3.22
CA ILE A 69 11.43 -7.48 3.81
C ILE A 69 11.16 -8.02 5.22
N TYR A 70 12.01 -8.94 5.68
CA TYR A 70 12.02 -9.42 7.06
C TYR A 70 13.28 -8.90 7.73
N ILE A 71 13.12 -8.18 8.83
CA ILE A 71 14.26 -7.71 9.61
C ILE A 71 14.52 -8.74 10.70
N TYR A 72 15.42 -9.67 10.43
CA TYR A 72 15.98 -10.53 11.46
C TYR A 72 16.95 -9.66 12.29
N ARG A 73 16.63 -9.47 13.57
CA ARG A 73 17.55 -8.90 14.56
C ARG A 73 18.20 -10.01 15.36
#